data_AF-A0A6G0WW99-F1
#
_entry.id   AF-A0A6G0WW99-F1
#
_cell.length_a   1.000
_cell.length_b   1.000
_cell.length_c   1.000
_cell.angle_alpha   90.00
_cell.angle_beta   90.00
_cell.angle_gamma   90.00
#
_symmetry.space_group_name_H-M   'P 1'
#
loop_
_entity.id
_entity.type
_entity.pdbx_description
1 polymer ?
#
loop_
_entity_poly.entity_id
_entity_poly.type
_entity_poly.pdbx_seq_one_letter_code
_entity_poly.pdbx_strand_id
1 'polypeptide(L)'
;MGITTLKLLHKEAQDMRRVKVSDLLQTIGKTQSSSENAIFSFDELKRYTLDHAFPALKTSDVYFYYLDDENEQVRITNDAELKEGVRLMESEGSIFKLVISGKRQTVENDAAVTFESECSMALFVDLSRLLEKWECAPEQSQMKKDMSALLHESGVQATLIEMMADPKFSNSFENVSQMIKSGGSVLQGVASMFAAGKVQEIASALIEKCPHVKELIENIMHALQVQVHAVTKAASSAAMDQPLPPLPENPFIVSRGLEFVTGQFFTDISSLTNDQAGEVMFNCGVTDEQVRGLSRESRIRWIAETIIKLQQVNQALKEAKEKKEQEEKEVNTHGIMDADDVDNKPSAGFVGDVSFPDGSTIRAGDTFVKTWRLKNDGKTRWPAKSRLVCVGGDHLEVGEDFVSVPIVPPGKMIDVSVEMRAPNKAARYTGYWRLCTADGKRYGHRLWVDILVVGKPEVVKSEPKAPKPTNEVHVPSPPAVVETKASPVVSIPAPAPVAAPAPVVAPTPVVVPAPVVAPTPEAAPAPAVAVPAPAPVVVTPAPVVEATPWQNELDSLESMGFSDRALNLELLKNYKGDVSLALNHLLQ
;
A
#
# COMPACT_ATOMS: atom_id res chain seq x y z
N MET A 1 -8.80 -45.92 -18.91
CA MET A 1 -9.91 -46.07 -19.89
C MET A 1 -9.59 -45.06 -20.97
N GLY A 2 -9.68 -45.44 -22.24
CA GLY A 2 -9.29 -44.55 -23.35
C GLY A 2 -9.85 -43.13 -23.22
N ILE A 3 -9.00 -42.14 -23.53
CA ILE A 3 -9.41 -40.73 -23.60
C ILE A 3 -10.59 -40.57 -24.55
N THR A 4 -11.65 -39.89 -24.09
CA THR A 4 -12.82 -39.57 -24.92
C THR A 4 -12.81 -38.12 -25.41
N THR A 5 -12.15 -37.22 -24.69
CA THR A 5 -12.19 -35.77 -24.93
C THR A 5 -10.79 -35.15 -24.85
N LEU A 6 -10.48 -34.30 -25.83
CA LEU A 6 -9.33 -33.41 -25.86
C LEU A 6 -9.77 -32.01 -25.45
N LYS A 7 -9.04 -31.38 -24.52
CA LYS A 7 -9.09 -29.94 -24.26
C LYS A 7 -7.88 -29.31 -24.93
N LEU A 8 -8.10 -28.55 -26.00
CA LEU A 8 -7.06 -27.86 -26.74
C LEU A 8 -7.10 -26.38 -26.33
N LEU A 9 -6.08 -25.90 -25.60
CA LEU A 9 -5.96 -24.50 -25.18
C LEU A 9 -4.92 -23.78 -26.04
N HIS A 10 -5.35 -22.81 -26.84
CA HIS A 10 -4.45 -21.86 -27.50
C HIS A 10 -4.02 -20.79 -26.49
N LYS A 11 -2.74 -20.83 -26.10
CA LYS A 11 -2.17 -20.07 -24.97
C LYS A 11 -2.23 -18.57 -25.19
N GLU A 12 -1.87 -18.10 -26.39
CA GLU A 12 -1.74 -16.69 -26.72
C GLU A 12 -3.10 -15.98 -26.86
N ALA A 13 -4.13 -16.66 -27.38
CA ALA A 13 -5.49 -16.11 -27.50
C ALA A 13 -6.44 -16.49 -26.34
N GLN A 14 -5.97 -17.29 -25.37
CA GLN A 14 -6.76 -17.86 -24.27
C GLN A 14 -8.01 -18.65 -24.71
N ASP A 15 -8.03 -19.17 -25.95
CA ASP A 15 -9.15 -19.91 -26.53
C ASP A 15 -9.05 -21.42 -26.20
N MET A 16 -9.98 -21.93 -25.40
CA MET A 16 -10.07 -23.35 -25.03
C MET A 16 -11.20 -24.05 -25.80
N ARG A 17 -10.81 -24.99 -26.68
CA ARG A 17 -11.74 -25.81 -27.47
C ARG A 17 -11.82 -27.23 -26.91
N ARG A 18 -13.04 -27.77 -26.82
CA ARG A 18 -13.28 -29.18 -26.44
C ARG A 18 -13.62 -29.99 -27.68
N VAL A 19 -12.81 -31.00 -27.96
CA VAL A 19 -12.91 -31.87 -29.14
C VAL A 19 -13.11 -33.30 -28.64
N LYS A 20 -14.03 -34.08 -29.22
CA LYS A 20 -14.11 -35.51 -28.91
C LYS A 20 -13.10 -36.28 -29.74
N VAL A 21 -12.51 -37.32 -29.17
CA VAL A 21 -11.57 -38.21 -29.89
C VAL A 21 -12.28 -38.93 -31.05
N SER A 22 -13.59 -39.21 -30.93
CA SER A 22 -14.42 -39.71 -32.03
C SER A 22 -14.38 -38.82 -33.27
N ASP A 23 -14.47 -37.51 -33.06
CA ASP A 23 -14.69 -36.53 -34.12
C ASP A 23 -13.34 -36.28 -34.84
N LEU A 24 -12.24 -36.27 -34.08
CA LEU A 24 -10.87 -36.29 -34.61
C LEU A 24 -10.58 -37.56 -35.43
N LEU A 25 -10.89 -38.76 -34.91
CA LEU A 25 -10.68 -40.02 -35.62
C LEU A 25 -11.51 -40.10 -36.91
N GLN A 26 -12.77 -39.64 -36.88
CA GLN A 26 -13.63 -39.53 -38.06
C GLN A 26 -13.03 -38.59 -39.12
N THR A 27 -12.47 -37.44 -38.73
CA THR A 27 -11.79 -36.51 -39.64
C THR A 27 -10.51 -37.10 -40.25
N ILE A 28 -9.79 -37.94 -39.52
CA ILE A 28 -8.61 -38.68 -40.01
C ILE A 28 -9.01 -39.88 -40.90
N GLY A 29 -10.31 -40.22 -40.98
CA GLY A 29 -10.81 -41.38 -41.72
C GLY A 29 -10.63 -42.73 -41.01
N LYS A 30 -10.22 -42.73 -39.73
CA LYS A 30 -10.09 -43.93 -38.90
C LYS A 30 -11.43 -44.25 -38.22
N THR A 31 -12.19 -45.18 -38.79
CA THR A 31 -13.37 -45.74 -38.13
C THR A 31 -12.95 -46.59 -36.93
N GLN A 32 -13.68 -46.50 -35.81
CA GLN A 32 -13.42 -47.34 -34.64
C GLN A 32 -13.79 -48.80 -34.94
N SER A 33 -12.79 -49.61 -35.28
CA SER A 33 -12.93 -51.06 -35.42
C SER A 33 -11.88 -51.80 -34.60
N SER A 34 -12.29 -52.20 -33.41
CA SER A 34 -11.73 -53.29 -32.58
C SER A 34 -10.31 -53.14 -32.00
N SER A 35 -10.15 -53.66 -30.78
CA SER A 35 -8.88 -53.93 -30.06
C SER A 35 -7.87 -52.77 -29.95
N GLU A 36 -7.92 -52.13 -28.76
CA GLU A 36 -6.78 -51.56 -28.02
C GLU A 36 -6.02 -50.34 -28.60
N ASN A 37 -5.92 -49.29 -27.78
CA ASN A 37 -5.04 -48.12 -27.95
C ASN A 37 -5.05 -47.44 -29.34
N ALA A 38 -6.21 -46.90 -29.73
CA ALA A 38 -6.38 -46.00 -30.87
C ALA A 38 -5.73 -44.61 -30.62
N ILE A 39 -4.41 -44.59 -30.45
CA ILE A 39 -3.60 -43.37 -30.30
C ILE A 39 -3.29 -42.84 -31.69
N PHE A 40 -3.96 -41.74 -32.06
CA PHE A 40 -3.63 -40.91 -33.21
C PHE A 40 -2.17 -40.43 -33.11
N SER A 41 -1.46 -40.29 -34.23
CA SER A 41 -0.09 -39.78 -34.20
C SER A 41 -0.04 -38.30 -33.84
N PHE A 42 1.11 -37.82 -33.40
CA PHE A 42 1.35 -36.40 -33.14
C PHE A 42 1.11 -35.56 -34.41
N ASP A 43 1.46 -36.12 -35.55
CA ASP A 43 1.27 -35.55 -36.87
C ASP A 43 -0.21 -35.45 -37.27
N GLU A 44 -1.03 -36.44 -36.88
CA GLU A 44 -2.48 -36.43 -37.07
C GLU A 44 -3.18 -35.42 -36.13
N LEU A 45 -2.77 -35.38 -34.86
CA LEU A 45 -3.24 -34.40 -33.88
C LEU A 45 -2.89 -32.97 -34.31
N LYS A 46 -1.67 -32.75 -34.81
CA LYS A 46 -1.19 -31.46 -35.30
C LYS A 46 -2.00 -31.01 -36.52
N ARG A 47 -2.21 -31.86 -37.53
CA ARG A 47 -3.08 -31.55 -38.68
C ARG A 47 -4.49 -31.18 -38.22
N TYR A 48 -5.16 -32.04 -37.43
CA TYR A 48 -6.51 -31.72 -36.93
C TYR A 48 -6.56 -30.38 -36.18
N THR A 49 -5.57 -30.12 -35.33
CA THR A 49 -5.50 -28.89 -34.53
C THR A 49 -5.29 -27.64 -35.40
N LEU A 50 -4.49 -27.72 -36.47
CA LEU A 50 -4.21 -26.58 -37.35
C LEU A 50 -5.27 -26.40 -38.47
N ASP A 51 -5.91 -27.48 -38.91
CA ASP A 51 -6.91 -27.44 -39.99
C ASP A 51 -8.36 -27.21 -39.49
N HIS A 52 -8.70 -27.71 -38.30
CA HIS A 52 -10.06 -27.68 -37.77
C HIS A 52 -10.20 -26.95 -36.43
N ALA A 53 -9.29 -27.15 -35.47
CA ALA A 53 -9.41 -26.50 -34.16
C ALA A 53 -9.03 -25.01 -34.21
N PHE A 54 -7.88 -24.67 -34.77
CA PHE A 54 -7.33 -23.32 -34.83
C PHE A 54 -6.73 -22.96 -36.21
N PRO A 55 -7.56 -22.73 -37.25
CA PRO A 55 -7.08 -22.36 -38.60
C PRO A 55 -6.13 -21.17 -38.67
N ALA A 56 -6.23 -20.23 -37.72
CA ALA A 56 -5.33 -19.07 -37.62
C ALA A 56 -3.86 -19.43 -37.31
N LEU A 57 -3.61 -20.62 -36.76
CA LEU A 57 -2.27 -21.12 -36.44
C LEU A 57 -1.63 -21.92 -37.58
N LYS A 58 -2.31 -22.10 -38.71
CA LYS A 58 -1.80 -22.90 -39.84
C LYS A 58 -0.57 -22.28 -40.54
N THR A 59 -0.40 -20.97 -40.42
CA THR A 59 0.78 -20.20 -40.91
C THR A 59 1.62 -19.71 -39.72
N SER A 60 1.90 -20.59 -38.77
CA SER A 60 2.60 -20.26 -37.51
C SER A 60 3.53 -21.40 -37.12
N ASP A 61 4.63 -21.07 -36.45
CA ASP A 61 5.43 -22.08 -35.76
C ASP A 61 4.76 -22.42 -34.44
N VAL A 62 4.25 -23.65 -34.35
CA VAL A 62 3.34 -24.10 -33.30
C VAL A 62 3.93 -25.27 -32.51
N TYR A 63 3.99 -25.07 -31.21
CA TYR A 63 4.44 -26.01 -30.19
C TYR A 63 3.24 -26.55 -29.41
N PHE A 64 3.34 -27.82 -29.03
CA PHE A 64 2.32 -28.53 -28.26
C PHE A 64 2.92 -28.98 -26.93
N TYR A 65 2.12 -28.94 -25.87
CA TYR A 65 2.51 -29.34 -24.53
C TYR A 65 1.36 -30.11 -23.87
N TYR A 66 1.68 -31.03 -22.96
CA TYR A 66 0.74 -31.55 -21.97
C TYR A 66 1.05 -30.96 -20.59
N LEU A 67 0.23 -31.32 -19.59
CA LEU A 67 0.51 -31.06 -18.18
C LEU A 67 0.74 -32.42 -17.49
N ASP A 68 1.81 -32.52 -16.72
CA ASP A 68 2.12 -33.68 -15.88
C ASP A 68 1.45 -33.59 -14.50
N ASP A 69 1.80 -34.52 -13.60
CA ASP A 69 1.29 -34.62 -12.24
C ASP A 69 1.82 -33.54 -11.27
N GLU A 70 2.84 -32.77 -11.66
CA GLU A 70 3.29 -31.56 -10.94
C GLU A 70 2.73 -30.26 -11.57
N ASN A 71 1.88 -30.37 -12.61
CA ASN A 71 1.34 -29.31 -13.46
C ASN A 71 2.39 -28.55 -14.32
N GLU A 72 3.57 -29.11 -14.57
CA GLU A 72 4.55 -28.50 -15.47
C GLU A 72 4.17 -28.70 -16.96
N GLN A 73 4.64 -27.79 -17.83
CA GLN A 73 4.33 -27.79 -19.27
C GLN A 73 5.36 -28.61 -20.06
N VAL A 74 5.16 -29.93 -20.12
CA VAL A 74 6.04 -30.83 -20.89
C VAL A 74 5.74 -30.74 -22.37
N ARG A 75 6.76 -30.42 -23.18
CA ARG A 75 6.65 -30.26 -24.64
C ARG A 75 6.49 -31.61 -25.36
N ILE A 76 5.59 -31.65 -26.33
CA ILE A 76 5.44 -32.77 -27.28
C ILE A 76 6.16 -32.42 -28.59
N THR A 77 7.03 -33.32 -29.02
CA THR A 77 7.80 -33.28 -30.27
C THR A 77 7.60 -34.54 -31.11
N ASN A 78 7.22 -35.66 -30.48
CA ASN A 78 7.11 -36.98 -31.11
C ASN A 78 6.00 -37.85 -30.52
N ASP A 79 5.71 -38.97 -31.20
CA ASP A 79 4.68 -39.94 -30.83
C ASP A 79 4.91 -40.65 -29.48
N ALA A 80 6.13 -40.67 -28.93
CA ALA A 80 6.41 -41.29 -27.63
C ALA A 80 6.03 -40.35 -26.48
N GLU A 81 6.39 -39.07 -26.58
CA GLU A 81 5.95 -38.02 -25.65
C GLU A 81 4.42 -37.86 -25.65
N LEU A 82 3.79 -37.95 -26.83
CA LEU A 82 2.32 -37.96 -26.92
C LEU A 82 1.71 -39.16 -26.18
N LYS A 83 2.29 -40.37 -26.35
CA LYS A 83 1.84 -41.58 -25.65
C LYS A 83 2.01 -41.47 -24.14
N GLU A 84 3.07 -40.83 -23.67
CA GLU A 84 3.33 -40.66 -22.23
C GLU A 84 2.38 -39.63 -21.59
N GLY A 85 2.16 -38.48 -22.23
CA GLY A 85 1.14 -37.52 -21.79
C GLY A 85 -0.27 -38.13 -21.78
N VAL A 86 -0.60 -38.96 -22.77
CA VAL A 86 -1.82 -39.78 -22.80
C VAL A 86 -1.88 -40.75 -21.61
N ARG A 87 -0.80 -41.49 -21.35
CA ARG A 87 -0.70 -42.50 -20.26
C ARG A 87 -0.88 -41.87 -18.88
N LEU A 88 -0.27 -40.71 -18.63
CA LEU A 88 -0.40 -39.96 -17.38
C LEU A 88 -1.85 -39.52 -17.18
N MET A 89 -2.43 -38.85 -18.18
CA MET A 89 -3.75 -38.26 -18.08
C MET A 89 -4.90 -39.28 -18.09
N GLU A 90 -4.72 -40.50 -18.60
CA GLU A 90 -5.67 -41.60 -18.43
C GLU A 90 -5.87 -42.04 -16.96
N SER A 91 -4.97 -41.66 -16.04
CA SER A 91 -5.15 -41.85 -14.61
C SER A 91 -6.06 -40.80 -13.96
N GLU A 92 -6.05 -39.54 -14.45
CA GLU A 92 -6.96 -38.48 -14.01
C GLU A 92 -8.37 -38.62 -14.59
N GLY A 93 -8.51 -39.27 -15.75
CA GLY A 93 -9.80 -39.61 -16.35
C GLY A 93 -9.82 -39.50 -17.87
N SER A 94 -11.02 -39.48 -18.47
CA SER A 94 -11.17 -39.53 -19.93
C SER A 94 -10.90 -38.20 -20.68
N ILE A 95 -10.20 -37.24 -20.05
CA ILE A 95 -9.97 -35.90 -20.62
C ILE A 95 -8.46 -35.58 -20.67
N PHE A 96 -7.89 -35.53 -21.87
CA PHE A 96 -6.50 -35.12 -22.09
C PHE A 96 -6.42 -33.61 -22.33
N LYS A 97 -5.54 -32.93 -21.58
CA LYS A 97 -5.29 -31.49 -21.66
C LYS A 97 -4.08 -31.25 -22.57
N LEU A 98 -4.21 -30.45 -23.62
CA LEU A 98 -3.08 -29.90 -24.37
C LEU A 98 -3.08 -28.37 -24.32
N VAL A 99 -1.88 -27.82 -24.16
CA VAL A 99 -1.60 -26.41 -24.39
C VAL A 99 -0.89 -26.28 -25.74
N ILE A 100 -1.35 -25.35 -26.55
CA ILE A 100 -0.83 -25.04 -27.88
C ILE A 100 -0.31 -23.61 -27.83
N SER A 101 0.95 -23.41 -28.19
CA SER A 101 1.61 -22.10 -28.21
C SER A 101 2.14 -21.84 -29.61
N GLY A 102 1.76 -20.72 -30.22
CA GLY A 102 2.05 -20.44 -31.64
C GLY A 102 2.57 -19.03 -31.90
N LYS A 103 3.72 -18.92 -32.59
CA LYS A 103 4.21 -17.64 -33.13
C LYS A 103 3.73 -17.45 -34.57
N ARG A 104 2.98 -16.37 -34.80
CA ARG A 104 2.41 -16.04 -36.12
C ARG A 104 3.52 -15.68 -37.11
N GLN A 105 3.74 -16.53 -38.11
CA GLN A 105 4.75 -16.31 -39.13
C GLN A 105 4.19 -15.38 -40.21
N THR A 106 4.72 -14.16 -40.29
CA THR A 106 4.43 -13.23 -41.39
C THR A 106 5.26 -13.61 -42.60
N VAL A 107 4.62 -14.08 -43.67
CA VAL A 107 5.29 -14.37 -44.94
C VAL A 107 5.83 -13.06 -45.52
N GLU A 108 7.12 -13.04 -45.83
CA GLU A 108 7.82 -11.89 -46.41
C GLU A 108 7.23 -11.51 -47.78
N ASN A 109 7.22 -10.21 -48.08
CA ASN A 109 7.44 -9.72 -49.44
C ASN A 109 7.94 -8.26 -49.41
N ASP A 110 9.01 -8.01 -50.14
CA ASP A 110 9.56 -6.69 -50.51
C ASP A 110 9.87 -5.66 -49.39
N ALA A 111 11.01 -5.85 -48.75
CA ALA A 111 12.10 -4.86 -48.73
C ALA A 111 11.83 -3.45 -48.13
N ALA A 112 11.08 -3.39 -47.03
CA ALA A 112 11.39 -2.46 -45.93
C ALA A 112 11.87 -3.28 -44.73
N VAL A 113 12.95 -2.87 -44.07
CA VAL A 113 13.54 -3.65 -42.95
C VAL A 113 12.66 -3.52 -41.70
N THR A 114 11.61 -4.33 -41.63
CA THR A 114 10.84 -4.56 -40.40
C THR A 114 11.70 -5.37 -39.45
N PHE A 115 12.35 -4.66 -38.53
CA PHE A 115 13.18 -5.24 -37.48
C PHE A 115 12.37 -6.26 -36.68
N GLU A 116 12.83 -7.52 -36.67
CA GLU A 116 11.98 -8.64 -36.29
C GLU A 116 11.54 -8.58 -34.82
N SER A 117 10.29 -8.98 -34.55
CA SER A 117 9.75 -9.05 -33.18
C SER A 117 10.58 -9.97 -32.27
N GLU A 118 11.19 -11.02 -32.84
CA GLU A 118 12.19 -11.88 -32.18
C GLU A 118 13.40 -11.07 -31.67
N CYS A 119 13.96 -10.19 -32.51
CA CYS A 119 15.10 -9.33 -32.18
C CYS A 119 14.73 -8.26 -31.15
N SER A 120 13.55 -7.62 -31.27
CA SER A 120 13.05 -6.68 -30.26
C SER A 120 12.83 -7.37 -28.90
N MET A 121 12.25 -8.58 -28.88
CA MET A 121 12.11 -9.37 -27.64
C MET A 121 13.46 -9.81 -27.06
N ALA A 122 14.40 -10.25 -27.89
CA ALA A 122 15.74 -10.64 -27.44
C ALA A 122 16.49 -9.45 -26.83
N LEU A 123 16.43 -8.28 -27.46
CA LEU A 123 17.01 -7.04 -26.93
C LEU A 123 16.28 -6.57 -25.66
N PHE A 124 14.97 -6.76 -25.51
CA PHE A 124 14.25 -6.43 -24.27
C PHE A 124 14.68 -7.34 -23.11
N VAL A 125 14.81 -8.65 -23.36
CA VAL A 125 15.31 -9.61 -22.37
C VAL A 125 16.78 -9.34 -22.01
N ASP A 126 17.60 -8.93 -22.97
CA ASP A 126 18.96 -8.44 -22.69
C ASP A 126 18.93 -7.16 -21.85
N LEU A 127 18.10 -6.15 -22.16
CA LEU A 127 17.99 -4.92 -21.37
C LEU A 127 17.61 -5.19 -19.91
N SER A 128 16.59 -6.03 -19.66
CA SER A 128 16.21 -6.44 -18.30
C SER A 128 17.35 -7.16 -17.57
N ARG A 129 17.99 -8.14 -18.23
CA ARG A 129 19.12 -8.89 -17.68
C ARG A 129 20.35 -8.01 -17.41
N LEU A 130 20.59 -6.99 -18.23
CA LEU A 130 21.68 -6.02 -18.05
C LEU A 130 21.37 -5.07 -16.90
N LEU A 131 20.09 -4.67 -16.71
CA LEU A 131 19.66 -3.89 -15.55
C LEU A 131 19.80 -4.70 -14.25
N GLU A 132 19.36 -5.96 -14.23
CA GLU A 132 19.57 -6.90 -13.11
C GLU A 132 21.06 -6.97 -12.71
N LYS A 133 21.94 -7.20 -13.69
CA LYS A 133 23.40 -7.32 -13.51
C LYS A 133 24.13 -6.00 -13.23
N TRP A 134 23.47 -4.85 -13.32
CA TRP A 134 24.13 -3.57 -13.08
C TRP A 134 24.46 -3.40 -11.59
N GLU A 135 25.73 -3.55 -11.23
CA GLU A 135 26.24 -3.13 -9.93
C GLU A 135 26.23 -1.59 -9.86
N CYS A 136 25.36 -1.04 -9.01
CA CYS A 136 25.09 0.38 -8.90
C CYS A 136 25.53 0.93 -7.54
N ALA A 137 26.03 2.17 -7.50
CA ALA A 137 26.32 2.84 -6.24
C ALA A 137 25.03 3.04 -5.39
N PRO A 138 25.12 3.26 -4.06
CA PRO A 138 23.94 3.51 -3.23
C PRO A 138 23.04 4.65 -3.77
N GLU A 139 23.66 5.73 -4.25
CA GLU A 139 23.03 6.89 -4.90
C GLU A 139 22.27 6.53 -6.21
N GLN A 140 22.62 5.42 -6.85
CA GLN A 140 22.02 4.92 -8.09
C GLN A 140 21.00 3.81 -7.84
N SER A 141 20.92 3.26 -6.62
CA SER A 141 20.04 2.14 -6.26
C SER A 141 18.57 2.48 -6.52
N GLN A 142 18.13 3.68 -6.17
CA GLN A 142 16.73 4.09 -6.39
C GLN A 142 16.40 4.21 -7.89
N MET A 143 17.30 4.79 -8.69
CA MET A 143 17.16 4.84 -10.15
C MET A 143 17.11 3.44 -10.77
N LYS A 144 17.95 2.49 -10.31
CA LYS A 144 17.89 1.09 -10.75
C LYS A 144 16.54 0.44 -10.41
N LYS A 145 16.01 0.65 -9.20
CA LYS A 145 14.68 0.15 -8.80
C LYS A 145 13.57 0.72 -9.68
N ASP A 146 13.56 2.03 -9.90
CA ASP A 146 12.49 2.68 -10.66
C ASP A 146 12.56 2.34 -12.17
N MET A 147 13.77 2.22 -12.75
CA MET A 147 13.95 1.63 -14.09
C MET A 147 13.48 0.18 -14.15
N SER A 148 13.70 -0.62 -13.10
CA SER A 148 13.25 -2.01 -13.04
C SER A 148 11.73 -2.09 -12.92
N ALA A 149 11.09 -1.20 -12.16
CA ALA A 149 9.63 -1.09 -12.10
C ALA A 149 9.06 -0.72 -13.48
N LEU A 150 9.65 0.27 -14.17
CA LEU A 150 9.19 0.72 -15.49
C LEU A 150 9.15 -0.43 -16.52
N LEU A 151 10.11 -1.36 -16.48
CA LEU A 151 10.12 -2.53 -17.38
C LEU A 151 9.00 -3.55 -17.09
N HIS A 152 8.41 -3.53 -15.89
CA HIS A 152 7.31 -4.41 -15.47
C HIS A 152 5.93 -3.72 -15.52
N GLU A 153 5.87 -2.42 -15.81
CA GLU A 153 4.62 -1.66 -15.88
C GLU A 153 3.76 -2.02 -17.10
N SER A 154 2.44 -1.89 -16.93
CA SER A 154 1.47 -2.45 -17.87
C SER A 154 1.54 -1.77 -19.25
N GLY A 155 1.79 -2.55 -20.31
CA GLY A 155 1.91 -2.03 -21.68
C GLY A 155 3.25 -1.36 -22.02
N VAL A 156 4.13 -1.11 -21.04
CA VAL A 156 5.46 -0.54 -21.30
C VAL A 156 6.34 -1.52 -22.08
N GLN A 157 6.31 -2.82 -21.74
CA GLN A 157 7.02 -3.86 -22.50
C GLN A 157 6.62 -3.85 -23.99
N ALA A 158 5.31 -3.82 -24.29
CA ALA A 158 4.81 -3.80 -25.66
C ALA A 158 5.25 -2.53 -26.40
N THR A 159 5.13 -1.38 -25.74
CA THR A 159 5.55 -0.08 -26.27
C THR A 159 7.06 -0.02 -26.54
N LEU A 160 7.89 -0.62 -25.69
CA LEU A 160 9.34 -0.75 -25.90
C LEU A 160 9.66 -1.67 -27.08
N ILE A 161 9.02 -2.84 -27.17
CA ILE A 161 9.20 -3.77 -28.30
C ILE A 161 8.83 -3.10 -29.63
N GLU A 162 7.76 -2.29 -29.66
CA GLU A 162 7.39 -1.47 -30.83
C GLU A 162 8.43 -0.39 -31.16
N MET A 163 8.93 0.37 -30.16
CA MET A 163 10.00 1.35 -30.40
C MET A 163 11.31 0.70 -30.86
N MET A 164 11.64 -0.47 -30.33
CA MET A 164 12.85 -1.22 -30.69
C MET A 164 12.76 -1.80 -32.10
N ALA A 165 11.53 -1.99 -32.62
CA ALA A 165 11.28 -2.33 -34.02
C ALA A 165 11.34 -1.12 -34.98
N ASP A 166 11.23 0.12 -34.47
CA ASP A 166 11.36 1.35 -35.26
C ASP A 166 12.86 1.71 -35.45
N PRO A 167 13.37 1.82 -36.70
CA PRO A 167 14.74 2.24 -37.00
C PRO A 167 15.18 3.56 -36.34
N LYS A 168 14.24 4.46 -36.01
CA LYS A 168 14.49 5.73 -35.31
C LYS A 168 15.07 5.53 -33.91
N PHE A 169 14.70 4.45 -33.21
CA PHE A 169 15.13 4.17 -31.84
C PHE A 169 16.00 2.91 -31.73
N SER A 170 15.81 1.90 -32.59
CA SER A 170 16.57 0.64 -32.62
C SER A 170 18.09 0.84 -32.46
N ASN A 171 18.70 1.73 -33.26
CA ASN A 171 20.12 2.08 -33.18
C ASN A 171 20.56 2.58 -31.78
N SER A 172 19.67 3.21 -31.02
CA SER A 172 19.99 3.73 -29.68
C SER A 172 20.03 2.60 -28.64
N PHE A 173 19.07 1.67 -28.72
CA PHE A 173 19.06 0.47 -27.88
C PHE A 173 20.23 -0.47 -28.19
N GLU A 174 20.56 -0.65 -29.48
CA GLU A 174 21.71 -1.46 -29.89
C GLU A 174 23.04 -0.83 -29.44
N ASN A 175 23.21 0.49 -29.58
CA ASN A 175 24.39 1.19 -29.05
C ASN A 175 24.57 0.99 -27.53
N VAL A 176 23.49 1.02 -26.74
CA VAL A 176 23.56 0.71 -25.30
C VAL A 176 23.89 -0.76 -25.07
N SER A 177 23.27 -1.67 -25.83
CA SER A 177 23.57 -3.11 -25.77
C SER A 177 25.06 -3.39 -26.02
N GLN A 178 25.64 -2.80 -27.07
CA GLN A 178 27.06 -2.94 -27.42
C GLN A 178 28.02 -2.24 -26.44
N MET A 179 27.65 -1.06 -25.92
CA MET A 179 28.44 -0.37 -24.89
C MET A 179 28.54 -1.23 -23.62
N ILE A 180 27.45 -1.87 -23.18
CA ILE A 180 27.47 -2.74 -21.99
C ILE A 180 28.16 -4.08 -22.31
N LYS A 181 27.95 -4.66 -23.51
CA LYS A 181 28.64 -5.88 -23.97
C LYS A 181 30.17 -5.69 -24.11
N SER A 182 30.65 -4.47 -24.32
CA SER A 182 32.09 -4.14 -24.34
C SER A 182 32.68 -3.78 -22.96
N GLY A 183 31.89 -3.88 -21.87
CA GLY A 183 32.31 -3.56 -20.51
C GLY A 183 32.24 -2.07 -20.14
N GLY A 184 31.60 -1.25 -20.98
CA GLY A 184 31.29 0.14 -20.66
C GLY A 184 30.16 0.27 -19.64
N SER A 185 30.14 1.38 -18.91
CA SER A 185 29.09 1.65 -17.92
C SER A 185 27.73 1.90 -18.58
N VAL A 186 26.67 1.29 -18.04
CA VAL A 186 25.26 1.58 -18.39
C VAL A 186 25.00 3.08 -18.40
N LEU A 187 25.52 3.78 -17.38
CA LEU A 187 25.36 5.22 -17.21
C LEU A 187 25.99 6.01 -18.37
N GLN A 188 27.13 5.56 -18.92
CA GLN A 188 27.80 6.19 -20.06
C GLN A 188 27.04 5.95 -21.37
N GLY A 189 26.40 4.78 -21.51
CA GLY A 189 25.47 4.47 -22.60
C GLY A 189 24.23 5.38 -22.58
N VAL A 190 23.57 5.49 -21.42
CA VAL A 190 22.39 6.36 -21.30
C VAL A 190 22.77 7.85 -21.41
N ALA A 191 23.93 8.27 -20.88
CA ALA A 191 24.45 9.63 -21.05
C ALA A 191 24.65 10.02 -22.52
N SER A 192 25.15 9.11 -23.36
CA SER A 192 25.32 9.38 -24.80
C SER A 192 23.98 9.50 -25.53
N MET A 193 22.98 8.67 -25.18
CA MET A 193 21.61 8.84 -25.65
C MET A 193 20.96 10.14 -25.15
N PHE A 194 21.28 10.56 -23.92
CA PHE A 194 20.70 11.76 -23.29
C PHE A 194 21.21 13.02 -23.97
N ALA A 195 22.53 13.12 -24.18
CA ALA A 195 23.15 14.20 -24.97
C ALA A 195 22.69 14.22 -26.44
N ALA A 196 22.30 13.07 -27.00
CA ALA A 196 21.69 12.97 -28.34
C ALA A 196 20.17 13.25 -28.36
N GLY A 197 19.55 13.63 -27.24
CA GLY A 197 18.11 13.84 -27.09
C GLY A 197 17.25 12.57 -27.16
N LYS A 198 17.84 11.40 -27.43
CA LYS A 198 17.14 10.14 -27.70
C LYS A 198 16.36 9.61 -26.51
N VAL A 199 16.86 9.80 -25.29
CA VAL A 199 16.11 9.40 -24.08
C VAL A 199 14.80 10.19 -23.96
N GLN A 200 14.79 11.46 -24.36
CA GLN A 200 13.60 12.32 -24.30
C GLN A 200 12.57 12.01 -25.39
N GLU A 201 13.01 11.57 -26.58
CA GLU A 201 12.10 11.03 -27.59
C GLU A 201 11.40 9.74 -27.09
N ILE A 202 12.15 8.85 -26.43
CA ILE A 202 11.64 7.60 -25.84
C ILE A 202 10.69 7.88 -24.67
N ALA A 203 11.07 8.80 -23.77
CA ALA A 203 10.24 9.20 -22.63
C ALA A 203 8.88 9.78 -23.07
N SER A 204 8.88 10.65 -24.09
CA SER A 204 7.63 11.21 -24.65
C SER A 204 6.74 10.13 -25.26
N ALA A 205 7.31 9.22 -26.06
CA ALA A 205 6.56 8.13 -26.69
C ALA A 205 5.99 7.11 -25.67
N LEU A 206 6.70 6.88 -24.57
CA LEU A 206 6.20 6.08 -23.44
C LEU A 206 5.03 6.76 -22.73
N ILE A 207 5.12 8.07 -22.46
CA ILE A 207 4.05 8.81 -21.77
C ILE A 207 2.80 8.93 -22.65
N GLU A 208 2.95 9.08 -23.97
CA GLU A 208 1.83 9.11 -24.92
C GLU A 208 1.03 7.80 -24.93
N LYS A 209 1.73 6.65 -24.95
CA LYS A 209 1.10 5.32 -24.98
C LYS A 209 0.73 4.76 -23.60
N CYS A 210 1.44 5.17 -22.55
CA CYS A 210 1.30 4.69 -21.17
C CYS A 210 1.31 5.87 -20.18
N PRO A 211 0.26 6.72 -20.15
CA PRO A 211 0.24 7.94 -19.32
C PRO A 211 0.31 7.68 -17.81
N HIS A 212 0.05 6.44 -17.37
CA HIS A 212 0.16 6.03 -15.96
C HIS A 212 1.61 5.99 -15.45
N VAL A 213 2.61 5.74 -16.31
CA VAL A 213 4.03 5.72 -15.89
C VAL A 213 4.71 7.09 -15.91
N LYS A 214 3.95 8.18 -16.09
CA LYS A 214 4.49 9.54 -16.16
C LYS A 214 5.33 9.92 -14.94
N GLU A 215 4.81 9.75 -13.72
CA GLU A 215 5.53 10.05 -12.46
C GLU A 215 6.81 9.20 -12.33
N LEU A 216 6.79 7.95 -12.79
CA LEU A 216 7.95 7.05 -12.77
C LEU A 216 9.03 7.50 -13.76
N ILE A 217 8.63 7.90 -14.97
CA ILE A 217 9.54 8.43 -16.00
C ILE A 217 10.14 9.77 -15.57
N GLU A 218 9.37 10.69 -14.97
CA GLU A 218 9.89 11.94 -14.42
C GLU A 218 11.02 11.68 -13.39
N ASN A 219 10.79 10.77 -12.46
CA ASN A 219 11.79 10.40 -11.45
C ASN A 219 13.07 9.80 -12.07
N ILE A 220 12.93 8.87 -13.03
CA ILE A 220 14.08 8.28 -13.75
C ILE A 220 14.84 9.34 -14.55
N MET A 221 14.14 10.21 -15.28
CA MET A 221 14.76 11.25 -16.11
C MET A 221 15.52 12.27 -15.26
N HIS A 222 14.97 12.70 -14.12
CA HIS A 222 15.68 13.52 -13.15
C HIS A 222 16.89 12.80 -12.54
N ALA A 223 16.79 11.50 -12.22
CA ALA A 223 17.91 10.74 -11.67
C ALA A 223 19.06 10.60 -12.68
N LEU A 224 18.74 10.29 -13.93
CA LEU A 224 19.70 10.29 -15.04
C LEU A 224 20.37 11.65 -15.20
N GLN A 225 19.61 12.74 -15.19
CA GLN A 225 20.11 14.11 -15.31
C GLN A 225 21.10 14.50 -14.22
N VAL A 226 20.81 14.16 -12.95
CA VAL A 226 21.73 14.38 -11.82
C VAL A 226 23.02 13.58 -12.01
N GLN A 227 22.92 12.31 -12.41
CA GLN A 227 24.07 11.42 -12.58
C GLN A 227 24.92 11.82 -13.81
N VAL A 228 24.31 12.22 -14.92
CA VAL A 228 24.98 12.79 -16.10
C VAL A 228 25.70 14.09 -15.71
N HIS A 229 25.03 15.00 -14.98
CA HIS A 229 25.67 16.23 -14.50
C HIS A 229 26.86 15.95 -13.58
N ALA A 230 26.77 14.96 -12.68
CA ALA A 230 27.86 14.55 -11.80
C ALA A 230 29.08 14.02 -12.59
N VAL A 231 28.86 13.18 -13.61
CA VAL A 231 29.93 12.69 -14.50
C VAL A 231 30.56 13.84 -15.31
N THR A 232 29.75 14.73 -15.88
CA THR A 232 30.25 15.90 -16.63
C THR A 232 31.03 16.88 -15.73
N LYS A 233 30.57 17.07 -14.48
CA LYS A 233 31.26 17.87 -13.45
C LYS A 233 32.60 17.27 -13.06
N ALA A 234 32.73 15.94 -13.00
CA ALA A 234 34.00 15.26 -12.72
C ALA A 234 35.04 15.44 -13.84
N ALA A 235 34.61 15.55 -15.11
CA ALA A 235 35.48 15.87 -16.23
C ALA A 235 35.86 17.37 -16.29
N SER A 236 34.99 18.26 -15.80
CA SER A 236 35.17 19.71 -15.80
C SER A 236 35.87 20.21 -14.53
N SER A 237 37.17 19.91 -14.39
CA SER A 237 37.94 20.38 -13.23
C SER A 237 38.17 21.91 -13.24
N ALA A 238 37.94 22.54 -12.08
CA ALA A 238 38.20 23.94 -11.70
C ALA A 238 37.06 24.98 -11.86
N ALA A 239 37.15 26.01 -11.02
CA ALA A 239 36.38 27.27 -10.99
C ALA A 239 34.86 27.19 -10.66
N MET A 240 34.49 27.34 -9.38
CA MET A 240 34.12 28.66 -8.80
C MET A 240 33.44 28.50 -7.43
N ASP A 241 33.95 29.23 -6.44
CA ASP A 241 33.59 29.12 -5.01
C ASP A 241 32.68 30.30 -4.57
N GLN A 242 31.60 30.54 -5.33
CA GLN A 242 30.55 31.47 -4.92
C GLN A 242 29.46 30.73 -4.15
N PRO A 243 29.01 31.22 -2.98
CA PRO A 243 27.90 30.61 -2.25
C PRO A 243 26.62 30.70 -3.08
N LEU A 244 25.95 29.56 -3.25
CA LEU A 244 24.69 29.47 -3.98
C LEU A 244 23.51 30.06 -3.17
N PRO A 245 22.46 30.58 -3.82
CA PRO A 245 21.21 30.96 -3.16
C PRO A 245 20.56 29.76 -2.46
N PRO A 246 19.75 29.97 -1.41
CA PRO A 246 19.05 28.88 -0.73
C PRO A 246 18.11 28.12 -1.70
N LEU A 247 18.04 26.79 -1.54
CA LEU A 247 17.15 25.94 -2.33
C LEU A 247 15.68 26.15 -1.90
N PRO A 248 14.72 26.21 -2.83
CA PRO A 248 13.32 26.55 -2.53
C PRO A 248 12.69 25.54 -1.57
N GLU A 249 11.76 25.99 -0.71
CA GLU A 249 11.05 25.10 0.22
C GLU A 249 10.30 23.98 -0.50
N ASN A 250 9.63 24.34 -1.60
CA ASN A 250 8.94 23.43 -2.50
C ASN A 250 9.80 23.16 -3.76
N PRO A 251 10.47 21.99 -3.87
CA PRO A 251 11.35 21.71 -5.00
C PRO A 251 10.58 21.40 -6.31
N PHE A 252 9.28 21.09 -6.28
CA PHE A 252 8.45 20.86 -7.47
C PHE A 252 8.26 22.12 -8.33
N ILE A 253 8.71 23.29 -7.86
CA ILE A 253 8.71 24.51 -8.67
C ILE A 253 9.77 24.44 -9.77
N VAL A 254 10.88 23.70 -9.59
CA VAL A 254 11.98 23.66 -10.57
C VAL A 254 11.62 22.93 -11.87
N SER A 255 10.84 21.84 -11.80
CA SER A 255 10.37 21.13 -13.00
C SER A 255 9.39 21.99 -13.79
N ARG A 256 8.46 22.68 -13.12
CA ARG A 256 7.56 23.66 -13.74
C ARG A 256 8.30 24.86 -14.33
N GLY A 257 9.36 25.32 -13.66
CA GLY A 257 10.22 26.39 -14.17
C GLY A 257 10.96 25.99 -15.44
N LEU A 258 11.51 24.78 -15.48
CA LEU A 258 12.14 24.22 -16.68
C LEU A 258 11.13 24.04 -17.83
N GLU A 259 9.96 23.47 -17.55
CA GLU A 259 8.88 23.29 -18.55
C GLU A 259 8.40 24.62 -19.12
N PHE A 260 8.21 25.64 -18.26
CA PHE A 260 7.79 26.98 -18.68
C PHE A 260 8.84 27.69 -19.56
N VAL A 261 10.11 27.68 -19.15
CA VAL A 261 11.20 28.43 -19.82
C VAL A 261 11.63 27.78 -21.14
N THR A 262 11.45 26.46 -21.28
CA THR A 262 11.90 25.71 -22.48
C THR A 262 10.77 25.27 -23.40
N GLY A 263 9.53 25.27 -22.92
CA GLY A 263 8.38 24.66 -23.61
C GLY A 263 8.48 23.14 -23.72
N GLN A 264 9.42 22.50 -23.02
CA GLN A 264 9.63 21.05 -23.04
C GLN A 264 9.26 20.44 -21.69
N PHE A 265 8.44 19.39 -21.72
CA PHE A 265 8.07 18.58 -20.56
C PHE A 265 9.27 18.10 -19.71
N PHE A 266 10.43 17.96 -20.33
CA PHE A 266 11.70 17.68 -19.68
C PHE A 266 12.82 18.48 -20.35
N THR A 267 13.91 18.79 -19.65
CA THR A 267 15.05 19.52 -20.24
C THR A 267 16.38 19.01 -19.69
N ASP A 268 17.35 18.78 -20.56
CA ASP A 268 18.75 18.69 -20.14
C ASP A 268 19.28 20.06 -19.67
N ILE A 269 19.60 20.16 -18.38
CA ILE A 269 20.20 21.35 -17.76
C ILE A 269 21.59 21.68 -18.32
N SER A 270 22.30 20.70 -18.88
CA SER A 270 23.61 20.91 -19.53
C SER A 270 23.48 21.69 -20.85
N SER A 271 22.31 21.63 -21.49
CA SER A 271 21.98 22.34 -22.74
C SER A 271 21.51 23.79 -22.55
N LEU A 272 21.01 24.16 -21.37
CA LEU A 272 20.44 25.48 -21.08
C LEU A 272 21.41 26.63 -21.41
N THR A 273 20.90 27.72 -22.00
CA THR A 273 21.67 28.97 -22.07
C THR A 273 21.84 29.58 -20.68
N ASN A 274 22.80 30.50 -20.53
CA ASN A 274 22.98 31.26 -19.29
C ASN A 274 21.68 31.91 -18.82
N ASP A 275 20.92 32.46 -19.77
CA ASP A 275 19.77 33.31 -19.49
C ASP A 275 18.53 32.47 -19.16
N GLN A 276 18.31 31.36 -19.88
CA GLN A 276 17.29 30.35 -19.50
C GLN A 276 17.55 29.79 -18.10
N ALA A 277 18.80 29.46 -17.76
CA ALA A 277 19.14 28.99 -16.43
C ALA A 277 18.88 30.07 -15.35
N GLY A 278 19.02 31.36 -15.69
CA GLY A 278 18.66 32.46 -14.81
C GLY A 278 17.15 32.64 -14.64
N GLU A 279 16.39 32.49 -15.73
CA GLU A 279 14.93 32.58 -15.73
C GLU A 279 14.29 31.44 -14.93
N VAL A 280 14.83 30.22 -15.02
CA VAL A 280 14.41 29.09 -14.15
C VAL A 280 14.63 29.41 -12.68
N MET A 281 15.77 29.99 -12.29
CA MET A 281 16.04 30.39 -10.91
C MET A 281 15.09 31.48 -10.42
N PHE A 282 14.81 32.48 -11.26
CA PHE A 282 13.87 33.56 -10.96
C PHE A 282 12.44 33.02 -10.76
N ASN A 283 11.97 32.14 -11.66
CA ASN A 283 10.67 31.47 -11.55
C ASN A 283 10.57 30.53 -10.32
N CYS A 284 11.71 30.13 -9.74
CA CYS A 284 11.76 29.41 -8.47
C CYS A 284 11.88 30.30 -7.21
N GLY A 285 11.85 31.63 -7.38
CA GLY A 285 11.86 32.60 -6.27
C GLY A 285 13.23 33.17 -5.88
N VAL A 286 14.29 32.91 -6.66
CA VAL A 286 15.60 33.56 -6.45
C VAL A 286 15.54 35.01 -6.96
N THR A 287 16.13 35.96 -6.24
CA THR A 287 16.06 37.38 -6.65
C THR A 287 16.93 37.66 -7.87
N ASP A 288 16.52 38.63 -8.71
CA ASP A 288 17.27 39.07 -9.89
C ASP A 288 18.71 39.50 -9.54
N GLU A 289 18.90 40.15 -8.39
CA GLU A 289 20.21 40.52 -7.85
C GLU A 289 21.11 39.29 -7.58
N GLN A 290 20.55 38.21 -7.03
CA GLN A 290 21.24 36.95 -6.80
C GLN A 290 21.53 36.22 -8.12
N VAL A 291 20.58 36.19 -9.06
CA VAL A 291 20.76 35.53 -10.37
C VAL A 291 21.84 36.22 -11.20
N ARG A 292 21.84 37.56 -11.26
CA ARG A 292 22.84 38.35 -12.03
C ARG A 292 24.28 38.11 -11.57
N GLY A 293 24.48 37.81 -10.29
CA GLY A 293 25.81 37.55 -9.71
C GLY A 293 26.41 36.17 -10.01
N LEU A 294 25.68 35.24 -10.65
CA LEU A 294 26.09 33.84 -10.81
C LEU A 294 26.44 33.48 -12.26
N SER A 295 27.55 32.74 -12.44
CA SER A 295 27.92 32.12 -13.72
C SER A 295 26.90 31.06 -14.15
N ARG A 296 26.83 30.76 -15.46
CA ARG A 296 25.99 29.71 -16.03
C ARG A 296 26.15 28.38 -15.30
N GLU A 297 27.38 27.99 -14.99
CA GLU A 297 27.74 26.74 -14.33
C GLU A 297 27.19 26.71 -12.89
N SER A 298 27.18 27.86 -12.22
CA SER A 298 26.63 28.02 -10.88
C SER A 298 25.10 28.05 -10.87
N ARG A 299 24.47 28.62 -11.92
CA ARG A 299 23.02 28.53 -12.15
C ARG A 299 22.57 27.09 -12.40
N ILE A 300 23.27 26.37 -13.29
CA ILE A 300 23.03 24.94 -13.58
C ILE A 300 23.24 24.08 -12.32
N ARG A 301 24.27 24.37 -11.52
CA ARG A 301 24.54 23.67 -10.24
C ARG A 301 23.38 23.83 -9.25
N TRP A 302 22.84 25.05 -9.09
CA TRP A 302 21.69 25.30 -8.23
C TRP A 302 20.42 24.58 -8.70
N ILE A 303 20.18 24.53 -10.02
CA ILE A 303 19.06 23.76 -10.60
C ILE A 303 19.25 22.26 -10.31
N ALA A 304 20.47 21.72 -10.50
CA ALA A 304 20.79 20.32 -10.18
C ALA A 304 20.58 19.99 -8.70
N GLU A 305 21.04 20.85 -7.78
CA GLU A 305 20.83 20.69 -6.33
C GLU A 305 19.35 20.75 -5.93
N THR A 306 18.55 21.56 -6.63
CA THR A 306 17.08 21.59 -6.44
C THR A 306 16.42 20.31 -6.95
N ILE A 307 16.90 19.72 -8.04
CA ILE A 307 16.44 18.41 -8.55
C ILE A 307 16.82 17.26 -7.61
N ILE A 308 17.99 17.31 -6.97
CA ILE A 308 18.37 16.35 -5.91
C ILE A 308 17.41 16.46 -4.72
N LYS A 309 17.07 17.68 -4.29
CA LYS A 309 16.07 17.93 -3.24
C LYS A 309 14.68 17.40 -3.63
N LEU A 310 14.29 17.52 -4.91
CA LEU A 310 13.04 16.95 -5.44
C LEU A 310 13.01 15.42 -5.30
N GLN A 311 14.10 14.74 -5.67
CA GLN A 311 14.21 13.28 -5.56
C GLN A 311 14.07 12.79 -4.11
N GLN A 312 14.75 13.45 -3.18
CA GLN A 312 14.66 13.12 -1.75
C GLN A 312 13.23 13.27 -1.20
N VAL A 313 12.52 14.34 -1.61
CA VAL A 313 11.12 14.54 -1.24
C VAL A 313 10.20 13.48 -1.88
N ASN A 314 10.40 13.14 -3.16
CA ASN A 314 9.63 12.09 -3.83
C ASN A 314 9.84 10.71 -3.19
N GLN A 315 11.09 10.37 -2.82
CA GLN A 315 11.39 9.13 -2.12
C GLN A 315 10.72 9.10 -0.73
N ALA A 316 10.85 10.17 0.07
CA ALA A 316 10.19 10.25 1.38
C ALA A 316 8.65 10.17 1.28
N LEU A 317 8.05 10.74 0.23
CA LEU A 317 6.62 10.60 -0.07
C LEU A 317 6.25 9.17 -0.49
N LYS A 318 7.11 8.46 -1.22
CA LYS A 318 6.92 7.06 -1.60
C LYS A 318 7.00 6.14 -0.38
N GLU A 319 8.03 6.28 0.44
CA GLU A 319 8.18 5.56 1.72
C GLU A 319 7.02 5.84 2.68
N ALA A 320 6.51 7.09 2.73
CA ALA A 320 5.33 7.43 3.52
C ALA A 320 4.00 6.89 2.94
N LYS A 321 3.87 6.74 1.61
CA LYS A 321 2.75 6.03 0.96
C LYS A 321 2.83 4.52 1.29
N GLU A 322 3.98 3.90 1.07
CA GLU A 322 4.21 2.46 1.32
C GLU A 322 3.99 2.11 2.80
N LYS A 323 4.47 2.94 3.74
CA LYS A 323 4.21 2.76 5.18
C LYS A 323 2.73 2.91 5.53
N LYS A 324 2.01 3.88 4.97
CA LYS A 324 0.55 4.01 5.17
C LYS A 324 -0.21 2.84 4.59
N GLU A 325 0.19 2.34 3.41
CA GLU A 325 -0.39 1.12 2.85
C GLU A 325 -0.09 -0.11 3.71
N GLN A 326 1.07 -0.20 4.35
CA GLN A 326 1.38 -1.27 5.30
C GLN A 326 0.51 -1.14 6.56
N GLU A 327 0.39 0.05 7.15
CA GLU A 327 -0.51 0.32 8.30
C GLU A 327 -1.98 0.03 7.95
N GLU A 328 -2.45 0.42 6.76
CA GLU A 328 -3.80 0.09 6.27
C GLU A 328 -3.97 -1.40 5.93
N LYS A 329 -2.91 -2.12 5.52
CA LYS A 329 -2.94 -3.58 5.32
C LYS A 329 -2.87 -4.36 6.62
N GLU A 330 -2.18 -3.88 7.66
CA GLU A 330 -2.27 -4.45 9.02
C GLU A 330 -3.69 -4.24 9.61
N VAL A 331 -4.31 -3.08 9.37
CA VAL A 331 -5.70 -2.83 9.76
C VAL A 331 -6.70 -3.69 8.95
N ASN A 332 -6.47 -3.91 7.64
CA ASN A 332 -7.36 -4.72 6.79
C ASN A 332 -7.12 -6.25 6.86
N THR A 333 -5.94 -6.72 7.25
CA THR A 333 -5.71 -8.16 7.52
C THR A 333 -6.46 -8.63 8.77
N HIS A 334 -6.89 -7.71 9.63
CA HIS A 334 -7.92 -7.91 10.65
C HIS A 334 -9.36 -8.03 10.07
N GLY A 335 -9.52 -8.20 8.74
CA GLY A 335 -10.82 -8.18 8.05
C GLY A 335 -11.02 -9.18 6.91
N ILE A 336 -9.98 -9.84 6.39
CA ILE A 336 -10.13 -10.82 5.29
C ILE A 336 -10.36 -12.23 5.84
N MET A 337 -11.30 -12.96 5.24
CA MET A 337 -11.65 -14.34 5.59
C MET A 337 -10.82 -15.32 4.75
N ASP A 338 -10.13 -16.26 5.39
CA ASP A 338 -9.57 -17.42 4.69
C ASP A 338 -10.71 -18.37 4.32
N ALA A 339 -10.62 -19.00 3.15
CA ALA A 339 -11.72 -19.84 2.62
C ALA A 339 -12.03 -21.07 3.51
N ASP A 340 -11.07 -21.53 4.31
CA ASP A 340 -11.19 -22.71 5.17
C ASP A 340 -11.92 -22.43 6.51
N ASP A 341 -12.18 -21.16 6.87
CA ASP A 341 -12.80 -20.78 8.15
C ASP A 341 -14.33 -21.02 8.18
N VAL A 342 -14.96 -21.34 7.04
CA VAL A 342 -16.42 -21.33 6.83
C VAL A 342 -17.17 -22.43 7.61
N ASP A 343 -16.63 -23.65 7.69
CA ASP A 343 -17.31 -24.81 8.31
C ASP A 343 -16.99 -25.02 9.81
N ASN A 344 -16.05 -24.27 10.38
CA ASN A 344 -15.59 -24.49 11.76
C ASN A 344 -16.23 -23.51 12.75
N LYS A 345 -17.11 -24.05 13.60
CA LYS A 345 -17.77 -23.31 14.70
C LYS A 345 -16.75 -22.65 15.65
N PRO A 346 -16.84 -21.32 15.89
CA PRO A 346 -15.93 -20.63 16.80
C PRO A 346 -16.13 -21.07 18.26
N SER A 347 -15.03 -21.08 19.03
CA SER A 347 -15.02 -21.47 20.45
C SER A 347 -14.20 -20.49 21.27
N ALA A 348 -14.54 -20.37 22.55
CA ALA A 348 -13.83 -19.53 23.51
C ALA A 348 -13.90 -20.16 24.91
N GLY A 349 -12.74 -20.44 25.48
CA GLY A 349 -12.57 -20.98 26.81
C GLY A 349 -12.38 -19.87 27.85
N PHE A 350 -13.02 -20.02 29.00
CA PHE A 350 -12.72 -19.20 30.18
C PHE A 350 -11.41 -19.65 30.82
N VAL A 351 -10.53 -18.71 31.17
CA VAL A 351 -9.23 -19.00 31.81
C VAL A 351 -9.25 -18.64 33.30
N GLY A 352 -9.88 -17.52 33.66
CA GLY A 352 -10.00 -17.06 35.05
C GLY A 352 -10.45 -15.61 35.15
N ASP A 353 -10.83 -15.20 36.36
CA ASP A 353 -11.16 -13.81 36.69
C ASP A 353 -9.89 -12.98 36.90
N VAL A 354 -9.82 -11.82 36.25
CA VAL A 354 -8.71 -10.86 36.43
C VAL A 354 -9.10 -9.78 37.45
N SER A 355 -10.39 -9.45 37.53
CA SER A 355 -10.95 -8.60 38.59
C SER A 355 -12.28 -9.15 39.12
N PHE A 356 -12.66 -8.71 40.32
CA PHE A 356 -13.89 -9.09 41.04
C PHE A 356 -14.23 -10.60 40.97
N PRO A 357 -13.39 -11.49 41.54
CA PRO A 357 -13.71 -12.93 41.64
C PRO A 357 -15.04 -13.17 42.36
N ASP A 358 -15.64 -14.35 42.16
CA ASP A 358 -16.95 -14.69 42.71
C ASP A 358 -17.09 -14.42 44.22
N GLY A 359 -18.20 -13.79 44.61
CA GLY A 359 -18.48 -13.37 45.98
C GLY A 359 -17.86 -12.03 46.38
N SER A 360 -17.22 -11.30 45.46
CA SER A 360 -16.61 -9.99 45.73
C SER A 360 -17.59 -8.99 46.35
N THR A 361 -17.20 -8.33 47.44
CA THR A 361 -18.02 -7.34 48.14
C THR A 361 -17.90 -5.94 47.54
N ILE A 362 -19.02 -5.28 47.27
CA ILE A 362 -19.06 -3.88 46.78
C ILE A 362 -20.17 -3.10 47.49
N ARG A 363 -20.07 -1.77 47.59
CA ARG A 363 -21.11 -0.95 48.21
C ARG A 363 -22.26 -0.66 47.24
N ALA A 364 -23.46 -0.53 47.78
CA ALA A 364 -24.64 -0.12 47.03
C ALA A 364 -24.43 1.23 46.30
N GLY A 365 -24.58 1.21 44.97
CA GLY A 365 -24.47 2.38 44.10
C GLY A 365 -23.07 2.71 43.56
N ASP A 366 -22.02 1.99 43.95
CA ASP A 366 -20.64 2.19 43.46
C ASP A 366 -20.44 1.51 42.07
N THR A 367 -19.59 2.10 41.22
CA THR A 367 -19.22 1.57 39.89
C THR A 367 -17.94 0.73 39.96
N PHE A 368 -17.84 -0.32 39.14
CA PHE A 368 -16.71 -1.24 39.08
C PHE A 368 -16.47 -1.82 37.68
N VAL A 369 -15.24 -2.24 37.40
CA VAL A 369 -14.87 -2.89 36.14
C VAL A 369 -14.60 -4.37 36.38
N LYS A 370 -15.44 -5.23 35.81
CA LYS A 370 -15.30 -6.69 35.85
C LYS A 370 -14.51 -7.16 34.62
N THR A 371 -13.44 -7.91 34.84
CA THR A 371 -12.54 -8.38 33.79
C THR A 371 -12.35 -9.90 33.86
N TRP A 372 -12.58 -10.58 32.73
CA TRP A 372 -12.34 -12.02 32.56
C TRP A 372 -11.21 -12.27 31.56
N ARG A 373 -10.32 -13.23 31.86
CA ARG A 373 -9.35 -13.74 30.90
C ARG A 373 -9.96 -14.87 30.09
N LEU A 374 -9.89 -14.74 28.77
CA LEU A 374 -10.45 -15.68 27.80
C LEU A 374 -9.34 -16.21 26.88
N LYS A 375 -9.52 -17.42 26.37
CA LYS A 375 -8.66 -18.04 25.34
C LYS A 375 -9.50 -18.41 24.13
N ASN A 376 -9.00 -18.19 22.93
CA ASN A 376 -9.52 -18.91 21.77
C ASN A 376 -9.02 -20.36 21.83
N ASP A 377 -9.92 -21.28 22.18
CA ASP A 377 -9.69 -22.73 22.22
C ASP A 377 -10.27 -23.46 20.99
N GLY A 378 -10.79 -22.70 20.02
CA GLY A 378 -11.21 -23.20 18.72
C GLY A 378 -10.04 -23.43 17.76
N LYS A 379 -10.37 -24.03 16.60
CA LYS A 379 -9.43 -24.22 15.48
C LYS A 379 -9.31 -23.00 14.58
N THR A 380 -10.27 -22.09 14.64
CA THR A 380 -10.43 -20.91 13.76
C THR A 380 -10.38 -19.62 14.56
N ARG A 381 -10.13 -18.49 13.89
CA ARG A 381 -10.11 -17.18 14.55
C ARG A 381 -11.50 -16.77 15.03
N TRP A 382 -11.59 -15.92 16.06
CA TRP A 382 -12.88 -15.36 16.44
C TRP A 382 -13.44 -14.46 15.34
N PRO A 383 -14.74 -14.58 14.96
CA PRO A 383 -15.29 -13.80 13.86
C PRO A 383 -15.17 -12.29 14.07
N ALA A 384 -14.95 -11.57 12.97
CA ALA A 384 -14.93 -10.10 12.96
C ALA A 384 -16.20 -9.52 13.61
N LYS A 385 -16.04 -8.41 14.34
CA LYS A 385 -17.12 -7.71 15.07
C LYS A 385 -17.82 -8.60 16.12
N SER A 386 -17.11 -9.58 16.69
CA SER A 386 -17.57 -10.33 17.86
C SER A 386 -17.83 -9.40 19.05
N ARG A 387 -18.81 -9.76 19.89
CA ARG A 387 -19.26 -8.93 21.02
C ARG A 387 -19.48 -9.79 22.26
N LEU A 388 -19.09 -9.30 23.43
CA LEU A 388 -19.56 -9.84 24.71
C LEU A 388 -20.89 -9.16 25.06
N VAL A 389 -21.94 -9.95 25.27
CA VAL A 389 -23.29 -9.44 25.60
C VAL A 389 -23.80 -10.04 26.89
N CYS A 390 -24.62 -9.30 27.62
CA CYS A 390 -25.39 -9.84 28.73
C CYS A 390 -26.44 -10.84 28.19
N VAL A 391 -26.56 -12.02 28.82
CA VAL A 391 -27.46 -13.09 28.39
C VAL A 391 -28.51 -13.46 29.43
N GLY A 392 -28.55 -12.75 30.55
CA GLY A 392 -29.52 -12.92 31.64
C GLY A 392 -28.86 -12.82 33.02
N GLY A 393 -29.62 -13.14 34.07
CA GLY A 393 -29.21 -12.94 35.47
C GLY A 393 -29.89 -11.72 36.08
N ASP A 394 -29.38 -11.23 37.20
CA ASP A 394 -29.87 -9.99 37.79
C ASP A 394 -29.48 -8.77 36.96
N HIS A 395 -30.33 -7.75 36.95
CA HIS A 395 -30.03 -6.49 36.26
C HIS A 395 -29.05 -5.64 37.08
N LEU A 396 -27.77 -5.76 36.72
CA LEU A 396 -26.75 -4.76 37.01
C LEU A 396 -26.87 -3.63 35.99
N GLU A 397 -26.68 -2.38 36.43
CA GLU A 397 -26.57 -1.25 35.51
C GLU A 397 -25.22 -1.36 34.76
N VAL A 398 -25.20 -1.17 33.43
CA VAL A 398 -24.00 -1.29 32.58
C VAL A 398 -23.90 -0.04 31.71
N GLY A 399 -22.67 0.43 31.44
CA GLY A 399 -22.45 1.61 30.58
C GLY A 399 -22.79 1.40 29.10
N GLU A 400 -22.62 0.16 28.59
CA GLU A 400 -22.91 -0.23 27.21
C GLU A 400 -23.64 -1.59 27.17
N ASP A 401 -24.58 -1.77 26.25
CA ASP A 401 -25.34 -3.03 26.08
C ASP A 401 -24.48 -4.23 25.65
N PHE A 402 -23.31 -3.95 25.05
CA PHE A 402 -22.35 -4.94 24.59
C PHE A 402 -20.94 -4.34 24.59
N VAL A 403 -19.92 -5.18 24.85
CA VAL A 403 -18.52 -4.81 24.66
C VAL A 403 -17.99 -5.43 23.38
N SER A 404 -17.31 -4.62 22.56
CA SER A 404 -16.65 -5.09 21.33
C SER A 404 -15.42 -5.93 21.64
N VAL A 405 -15.21 -7.03 20.92
CA VAL A 405 -14.14 -7.99 21.16
C VAL A 405 -13.29 -8.16 19.90
N PRO A 406 -11.94 -8.06 19.98
CA PRO A 406 -11.07 -8.18 18.81
C PRO A 406 -11.08 -9.60 18.23
N ILE A 407 -10.57 -9.73 17.00
CA ILE A 407 -10.27 -11.04 16.41
C ILE A 407 -9.10 -11.67 17.17
N VAL A 408 -9.34 -12.84 17.76
CA VAL A 408 -8.35 -13.62 18.51
C VAL A 408 -7.98 -14.86 17.69
N PRO A 409 -6.72 -15.04 17.26
CA PRO A 409 -6.26 -16.27 16.60
C PRO A 409 -6.32 -17.50 17.52
N PRO A 410 -6.40 -18.72 16.97
CA PRO A 410 -6.35 -19.96 17.75
C PRO A 410 -5.21 -19.99 18.77
N GLY A 411 -5.51 -20.45 19.99
CA GLY A 411 -4.54 -20.57 21.08
C GLY A 411 -4.20 -19.27 21.82
N LYS A 412 -4.50 -18.08 21.28
CA LYS A 412 -4.21 -16.79 21.93
C LYS A 412 -5.21 -16.48 23.05
N MET A 413 -4.80 -15.61 23.98
CA MET A 413 -5.61 -15.13 25.11
C MET A 413 -5.82 -13.62 25.04
N ILE A 414 -6.93 -13.14 25.59
CA ILE A 414 -7.21 -11.72 25.84
C ILE A 414 -7.91 -11.53 27.19
N ASP A 415 -7.88 -10.30 27.71
CA ASP A 415 -8.71 -9.88 28.83
C ASP A 415 -9.87 -9.02 28.31
N VAL A 416 -11.10 -9.34 28.73
CA VAL A 416 -12.31 -8.58 28.36
C VAL A 416 -12.91 -7.95 29.61
N SER A 417 -13.03 -6.63 29.58
CA SER A 417 -13.54 -5.79 30.67
C SER A 417 -14.95 -5.26 30.38
N VAL A 418 -15.79 -5.17 31.40
CA VAL A 418 -17.11 -4.52 31.36
C VAL A 418 -17.25 -3.61 32.59
N GLU A 419 -17.61 -2.35 32.38
CA GLU A 419 -17.95 -1.41 33.45
C GLU A 419 -19.42 -1.57 33.86
N MET A 420 -19.65 -1.82 35.15
CA MET A 420 -20.96 -2.09 35.75
C MET A 420 -21.14 -1.28 37.03
N ARG A 421 -22.38 -1.00 37.41
CA ARG A 421 -22.71 -0.30 38.66
C ARG A 421 -23.55 -1.18 39.58
N ALA A 422 -23.14 -1.22 40.85
CA ALA A 422 -23.77 -2.01 41.89
C ALA A 422 -25.17 -1.48 42.22
N PRO A 423 -26.22 -2.33 42.22
CA PRO A 423 -27.57 -1.92 42.61
C PRO A 423 -27.67 -1.25 43.98
N ASN A 424 -28.66 -0.39 44.18
CA ASN A 424 -28.81 0.39 45.42
C ASN A 424 -29.30 -0.42 46.64
N LYS A 425 -29.65 -1.70 46.47
CA LYS A 425 -30.16 -2.59 47.52
C LYS A 425 -29.09 -3.62 47.90
N ALA A 426 -28.90 -3.84 49.21
CA ALA A 426 -27.99 -4.87 49.70
C ALA A 426 -28.56 -6.28 49.44
N ALA A 427 -27.86 -7.07 48.61
CA ALA A 427 -28.12 -8.47 48.30
C ALA A 427 -26.92 -9.07 47.53
N ARG A 428 -26.94 -10.38 47.28
CA ARG A 428 -26.07 -11.01 46.27
C ARG A 428 -26.70 -10.83 44.89
N TYR A 429 -25.89 -10.54 43.88
CA TYR A 429 -26.33 -10.34 42.49
C TYR A 429 -25.43 -11.13 41.54
N THR A 430 -26.03 -11.84 40.58
CA THR A 430 -25.32 -12.65 39.59
C THR A 430 -25.76 -12.33 38.16
N GLY A 431 -24.86 -11.75 37.35
CA GLY A 431 -25.09 -11.44 35.93
C GLY A 431 -24.34 -12.41 35.01
N TYR A 432 -24.96 -12.84 33.91
CA TYR A 432 -24.37 -13.80 32.96
C TYR A 432 -24.03 -13.16 31.62
N TRP A 433 -22.86 -13.50 31.08
CA TRP A 433 -22.31 -12.92 29.85
C TRP A 433 -21.87 -14.01 28.86
N ARG A 434 -21.91 -13.70 27.55
CA ARG A 434 -21.45 -14.64 26.50
C ARG A 434 -21.02 -13.91 25.24
N LEU A 435 -20.10 -14.52 24.48
CA LEU A 435 -19.69 -14.03 23.16
C LEU A 435 -20.75 -14.33 22.10
N CYS A 436 -20.96 -13.37 21.20
CA CYS A 436 -21.81 -13.42 20.01
C CYS A 436 -21.03 -13.03 18.76
N THR A 437 -21.34 -13.66 17.63
CA THR A 437 -20.90 -13.17 16.30
C THR A 437 -21.72 -11.94 15.88
N ALA A 438 -21.33 -11.29 14.78
CA ALA A 438 -22.11 -10.21 14.16
C ALA A 438 -23.57 -10.61 13.85
N ASP A 439 -23.82 -11.87 13.46
CA ASP A 439 -25.16 -12.44 13.23
C ASP A 439 -25.95 -12.74 14.53
N GLY A 440 -25.42 -12.40 15.71
CA GLY A 440 -26.02 -12.73 17.01
C GLY A 440 -25.86 -14.19 17.45
N LYS A 441 -25.10 -15.03 16.72
CA LYS A 441 -24.88 -16.44 17.10
C LYS A 441 -23.98 -16.53 18.33
N ARG A 442 -24.51 -17.06 19.43
CA ARG A 442 -23.78 -17.23 20.72
C ARG A 442 -22.77 -18.37 20.65
N TYR A 443 -21.54 -18.12 21.09
CA TYR A 443 -20.45 -19.12 21.13
C TYR A 443 -19.68 -19.12 22.47
N GLY A 444 -18.68 -20.00 22.59
CA GLY A 444 -17.82 -20.11 23.77
C GLY A 444 -18.51 -20.48 25.09
N HIS A 445 -17.76 -20.40 26.19
CA HIS A 445 -18.26 -20.56 27.55
C HIS A 445 -19.23 -19.42 27.94
N ARG A 446 -20.08 -19.67 28.94
CA ARG A 446 -20.86 -18.62 29.63
C ARG A 446 -20.01 -18.08 30.77
N LEU A 447 -19.77 -16.77 30.78
CA LEU A 447 -19.10 -16.06 31.86
C LEU A 447 -20.14 -15.55 32.85
N TRP A 448 -19.71 -15.17 34.05
CA TRP A 448 -20.58 -14.54 35.03
C TRP A 448 -19.83 -13.53 35.90
N VAL A 449 -20.59 -12.63 36.51
CA VAL A 449 -20.16 -11.77 37.60
C VAL A 449 -21.03 -12.12 38.80
N ASP A 450 -20.41 -12.35 39.95
CA ASP A 450 -21.12 -12.65 41.19
C ASP A 450 -20.58 -11.75 42.32
N ILE A 451 -21.43 -10.85 42.80
CA ILE A 451 -21.05 -9.82 43.78
C ILE A 451 -22.00 -9.82 44.98
N LEU A 452 -21.46 -9.49 46.15
CA LEU A 452 -22.24 -9.20 47.35
C LEU A 452 -22.30 -7.69 47.55
N VAL A 453 -23.46 -7.10 47.23
CA VAL A 453 -23.72 -5.69 47.49
C VAL A 453 -24.00 -5.49 48.98
N VAL A 454 -23.15 -4.73 49.65
CA VAL A 454 -23.33 -4.33 51.05
C VAL A 454 -23.93 -2.93 51.15
N GLY A 455 -24.73 -2.70 52.18
CA GLY A 455 -25.29 -1.40 52.46
C GLY A 455 -24.20 -0.36 52.71
N LYS A 456 -24.40 0.87 52.22
CA LYS A 456 -23.56 2.02 52.57
C LYS A 456 -23.65 2.22 54.10
N PRO A 457 -22.53 2.28 54.84
CA PRO A 457 -22.59 2.38 56.30
C PRO A 457 -23.26 3.71 56.69
N GLU A 458 -24.37 3.63 57.42
CA GLU A 458 -24.98 4.81 58.02
C GLU A 458 -24.01 5.41 59.05
N VAL A 459 -23.60 6.66 58.82
CA VAL A 459 -22.85 7.43 59.80
C VAL A 459 -23.82 7.81 60.92
N VAL A 460 -23.86 6.99 61.97
CA VAL A 460 -24.67 7.22 63.16
C VAL A 460 -24.22 8.54 63.81
N LYS A 461 -24.94 9.63 63.54
CA LYS A 461 -24.77 10.92 64.22
C LYS A 461 -25.21 10.77 65.68
N SER A 462 -24.25 10.50 66.56
CA SER A 462 -24.43 10.57 68.01
C SER A 462 -24.50 12.02 68.47
N GLU A 463 -25.68 12.63 68.37
CA GLU A 463 -25.93 14.01 68.80
C GLU A 463 -26.17 14.08 70.33
N PRO A 464 -25.61 15.05 71.08
CA PRO A 464 -25.69 15.04 72.55
C PRO A 464 -27.09 15.33 73.10
N LYS A 465 -27.56 14.52 74.06
CA LYS A 465 -28.83 14.77 74.78
C LYS A 465 -28.71 15.93 75.78
N ALA A 466 -29.51 16.98 75.57
CA ALA A 466 -30.00 17.86 76.62
C ALA A 466 -31.45 17.47 77.01
N PRO A 467 -31.90 17.69 78.26
CA PRO A 467 -33.19 17.17 78.75
C PRO A 467 -34.40 18.00 78.32
N LYS A 468 -35.55 17.32 78.18
CA LYS A 468 -36.88 17.91 77.92
C LYS A 468 -37.80 17.72 79.14
N PRO A 469 -38.63 18.71 79.50
CA PRO A 469 -39.85 18.47 80.27
C PRO A 469 -41.05 18.13 79.34
N THR A 470 -41.45 16.86 79.37
CA THR A 470 -42.78 16.38 79.81
C THR A 470 -44.09 16.97 79.23
N ASN A 471 -44.94 16.06 78.69
CA ASN A 471 -46.41 16.12 78.47
C ASN A 471 -46.93 17.09 77.38
N GLU A 472 -48.07 16.88 76.67
CA GLU A 472 -49.13 15.83 76.57
C GLU A 472 -49.89 16.11 75.23
N VAL A 473 -50.72 15.33 74.53
CA VAL A 473 -51.14 13.91 74.41
C VAL A 473 -52.14 13.85 73.20
N HIS A 474 -52.36 12.67 72.61
CA HIS A 474 -53.49 12.26 71.72
C HIS A 474 -53.53 12.53 70.19
N VAL A 475 -54.50 11.84 69.55
CA VAL A 475 -54.75 11.49 68.12
C VAL A 475 -56.31 11.41 67.93
N PRO A 476 -56.97 11.02 66.79
CA PRO A 476 -56.57 10.87 65.37
C PRO A 476 -57.58 11.34 64.26
N SER A 477 -57.08 11.66 63.05
CA SER A 477 -57.70 11.34 61.72
C SER A 477 -59.02 12.09 61.27
N PRO A 478 -59.78 11.69 60.21
CA PRO A 478 -59.86 12.41 58.91
C PRO A 478 -61.33 12.75 58.45
N PRO A 479 -61.72 12.86 57.13
CA PRO A 479 -61.29 13.67 55.96
C PRO A 479 -62.46 14.53 55.35
N ALA A 480 -62.36 14.96 54.06
CA ALA A 480 -63.47 15.35 53.13
C ALA A 480 -64.04 16.81 53.26
N VAL A 481 -64.76 17.47 52.31
CA VAL A 481 -65.08 17.26 50.86
C VAL A 481 -65.70 18.53 50.16
N VAL A 482 -65.39 18.77 48.87
CA VAL A 482 -66.20 19.42 47.77
C VAL A 482 -66.63 20.93 47.74
N GLU A 483 -66.47 21.53 46.54
CA GLU A 483 -67.16 22.62 45.76
C GLU A 483 -68.16 23.63 46.42
N THR A 484 -68.38 24.88 45.95
CA THR A 484 -68.80 25.32 44.57
C THR A 484 -68.85 26.87 44.41
N LYS A 485 -68.67 27.38 43.14
CA LYS A 485 -69.30 28.57 42.46
C LYS A 485 -69.26 29.98 43.14
N ALA A 486 -69.22 31.14 42.45
CA ALA A 486 -69.52 31.53 41.05
C ALA A 486 -68.70 32.78 40.55
N SER A 487 -68.83 33.09 39.25
CA SER A 487 -68.13 34.14 38.46
C SER A 487 -68.99 35.43 38.29
N PRO A 488 -68.86 36.35 37.27
CA PRO A 488 -68.05 36.46 36.01
C PRO A 488 -66.93 37.55 36.11
N VAL A 489 -66.40 38.31 35.12
CA VAL A 489 -66.76 38.69 33.72
C VAL A 489 -65.51 39.16 32.92
N VAL A 490 -65.48 38.97 31.57
CA VAL A 490 -64.76 39.74 30.50
C VAL A 490 -63.21 39.93 30.60
N SER A 491 -62.37 39.70 29.57
CA SER A 491 -62.56 39.24 28.18
C SER A 491 -61.30 38.57 27.57
N ILE A 492 -61.47 37.98 26.37
CA ILE A 492 -60.50 37.27 25.50
C ILE A 492 -60.38 38.02 24.13
N PRO A 493 -59.61 37.65 23.05
CA PRO A 493 -59.11 36.31 22.66
C PRO A 493 -57.68 36.21 22.02
N ALA A 494 -57.31 34.99 21.60
CA ALA A 494 -56.24 34.59 20.65
C ALA A 494 -56.93 33.87 19.42
N PRO A 495 -56.41 32.85 18.65
CA PRO A 495 -55.07 32.21 18.52
C PRO A 495 -54.61 31.73 17.08
N ALA A 496 -53.32 31.31 16.94
CA ALA A 496 -52.76 30.21 16.09
C ALA A 496 -53.08 30.11 14.55
N PRO A 497 -52.77 29.02 13.76
CA PRO A 497 -51.74 27.93 13.83
C PRO A 497 -50.95 27.58 12.50
N VAL A 498 -49.77 26.93 12.66
CA VAL A 498 -49.11 25.80 11.89
C VAL A 498 -49.38 25.49 10.38
N ALA A 499 -48.31 25.35 9.54
CA ALA A 499 -48.10 24.31 8.47
C ALA A 499 -46.75 24.45 7.66
N ALA A 500 -46.39 23.45 6.81
CA ALA A 500 -45.22 23.35 5.88
C ALA A 500 -45.70 23.03 4.41
N PRO A 501 -44.90 22.81 3.31
CA PRO A 501 -43.44 22.55 3.13
C PRO A 501 -42.75 23.31 1.93
N ALA A 502 -41.62 22.81 1.38
CA ALA A 502 -40.81 23.36 0.23
C ALA A 502 -41.19 22.75 -1.15
N PRO A 503 -40.73 23.24 -2.36
CA PRO A 503 -39.34 23.06 -2.88
C PRO A 503 -38.83 24.00 -4.06
N VAL A 504 -37.69 23.65 -4.73
CA VAL A 504 -37.28 23.91 -6.17
C VAL A 504 -36.49 25.20 -6.64
N VAL A 505 -35.22 24.99 -7.05
CA VAL A 505 -34.41 25.48 -8.25
C VAL A 505 -33.97 26.97 -8.46
N ALA A 506 -32.88 27.15 -9.23
CA ALA A 506 -32.07 28.37 -9.55
C ALA A 506 -32.45 29.04 -10.93
N PRO A 507 -31.69 29.93 -11.65
CA PRO A 507 -30.24 30.27 -11.66
C PRO A 507 -29.86 31.80 -11.81
N THR A 508 -28.67 32.10 -12.37
CA THR A 508 -27.94 33.40 -12.46
C THR A 508 -28.34 34.33 -13.64
N PRO A 509 -27.82 35.59 -13.68
CA PRO A 509 -26.90 35.95 -14.79
C PRO A 509 -25.72 36.92 -14.44
N VAL A 510 -24.90 37.27 -15.45
CA VAL A 510 -23.61 38.02 -15.38
C VAL A 510 -23.59 39.21 -16.36
N VAL A 511 -22.92 40.34 -16.02
CA VAL A 511 -22.45 41.40 -16.96
C VAL A 511 -21.10 42.01 -16.48
N VAL A 512 -20.33 42.64 -17.39
CA VAL A 512 -18.92 43.15 -17.29
C VAL A 512 -18.83 44.55 -18.00
N PRO A 513 -17.68 45.21 -18.33
CA PRO A 513 -16.32 45.35 -17.74
C PRO A 513 -15.74 46.82 -17.73
N ALA A 514 -14.49 47.01 -17.23
CA ALA A 514 -13.47 48.03 -17.66
C ALA A 514 -13.71 49.54 -17.33
N PRO A 515 -12.72 50.49 -17.47
CA PRO A 515 -11.37 50.38 -18.08
C PRO A 515 -10.16 50.98 -17.28
N VAL A 516 -9.01 51.04 -17.97
CA VAL A 516 -7.60 51.28 -17.53
C VAL A 516 -7.18 52.76 -17.40
N VAL A 517 -6.29 53.10 -16.44
CA VAL A 517 -5.30 54.22 -16.49
C VAL A 517 -4.02 53.89 -15.68
N ALA A 518 -2.85 54.33 -16.15
CA ALA A 518 -1.56 54.49 -15.42
C ALA A 518 -0.66 55.51 -16.20
N PRO A 519 0.53 55.99 -15.74
CA PRO A 519 1.23 55.88 -14.44
C PRO A 519 1.76 57.25 -13.90
N THR A 520 2.88 57.27 -13.14
CA THR A 520 3.84 58.41 -12.87
C THR A 520 3.47 59.44 -11.76
N PRO A 521 4.43 60.01 -10.99
CA PRO A 521 5.60 59.40 -10.32
C PRO A 521 5.82 59.82 -8.83
N GLU A 522 6.78 59.13 -8.18
CA GLU A 522 7.80 59.63 -7.23
C GLU A 522 7.45 60.55 -6.02
N ALA A 523 7.67 60.01 -4.81
CA ALA A 523 8.14 60.76 -3.63
C ALA A 523 8.93 59.84 -2.68
N ALA A 524 10.13 60.23 -2.24
CA ALA A 524 11.01 59.40 -1.41
C ALA A 524 10.93 59.75 0.10
N PRO A 525 11.02 58.77 1.02
CA PRO A 525 11.19 59.01 2.46
C PRO A 525 12.67 59.07 2.89
N ALA A 526 12.93 59.78 4.00
CA ALA A 526 14.25 60.03 4.58
C ALA A 526 14.75 58.86 5.48
N PRO A 527 16.04 58.85 5.92
CA PRO A 527 16.69 57.63 6.42
C PRO A 527 16.40 57.27 7.90
N ALA A 528 16.78 56.04 8.22
CA ALA A 528 16.56 55.29 9.45
C ALA A 528 16.78 56.02 10.79
N VAL A 529 15.94 55.67 11.77
CA VAL A 529 16.25 55.70 13.21
C VAL A 529 16.27 54.25 13.71
N ALA A 530 17.36 53.84 14.34
CA ALA A 530 17.55 52.45 14.77
C ALA A 530 16.89 52.16 16.13
N VAL A 531 16.32 50.96 16.26
CA VAL A 531 15.96 50.34 17.54
C VAL A 531 16.87 49.12 17.72
N PRO A 532 17.60 48.96 18.85
CA PRO A 532 18.51 47.85 19.02
C PRO A 532 17.77 46.52 19.20
N ALA A 533 18.16 45.51 18.43
CA ALA A 533 17.76 44.13 18.68
C ALA A 533 18.41 43.59 19.97
N PRO A 534 17.77 42.65 20.69
CA PRO A 534 18.40 41.98 21.84
C PRO A 534 19.63 41.17 21.38
N ALA A 535 20.62 41.05 22.27
CA ALA A 535 21.88 40.37 21.99
C ALA A 535 21.67 38.88 21.63
N PRO A 536 22.51 38.31 20.74
CA PRO A 536 22.39 36.91 20.34
C PRO A 536 22.66 35.98 21.52
N VAL A 537 21.74 35.04 21.75
CA VAL A 537 21.99 33.91 22.67
C VAL A 537 23.05 33.02 22.03
N VAL A 538 24.19 32.88 22.69
CA VAL A 538 25.26 31.97 22.26
C VAL A 538 24.81 30.54 22.51
N VAL A 539 24.12 29.95 21.53
CA VAL A 539 23.86 28.51 21.50
C VAL A 539 25.16 27.81 21.13
N THR A 540 25.84 27.26 22.14
CA THR A 540 26.95 26.31 21.91
C THR A 540 26.43 25.14 21.08
N PRO A 541 27.08 24.76 19.97
CA PRO A 541 26.64 23.61 19.20
C PRO A 541 26.70 22.35 20.08
N ALA A 542 25.63 21.54 20.05
CA ALA A 542 25.64 20.23 20.67
C ALA A 542 26.73 19.36 20.03
N PRO A 543 27.38 18.45 20.78
CA PRO A 543 28.39 17.57 20.23
C PRO A 543 27.79 16.71 19.11
N VAL A 544 28.49 16.59 17.99
CA VAL A 544 28.15 15.65 16.93
C VAL A 544 28.25 14.25 17.53
N VAL A 545 27.13 13.53 17.62
CA VAL A 545 27.12 12.12 17.99
C VAL A 545 27.65 11.35 16.78
N GLU A 546 28.90 10.93 16.85
CA GLU A 546 29.48 10.01 15.87
C GLU A 546 28.64 8.73 15.82
N ALA A 547 28.23 8.32 14.62
CA ALA A 547 27.47 7.09 14.44
C ALA A 547 28.34 5.90 14.88
N THR A 548 27.96 5.25 15.97
CA THR A 548 28.70 4.08 16.46
C THR A 548 28.56 2.92 15.45
N PRO A 549 29.66 2.29 15.04
CA PRO A 549 29.58 1.09 14.22
C PRO A 549 28.84 -0.01 15.00
N TRP A 550 28.12 -0.86 14.27
CA TRP A 550 27.28 -1.95 14.79
C TRP A 550 26.03 -1.51 15.58
N GLN A 551 25.45 -0.34 15.26
CA GLN A 551 24.22 0.17 15.89
C GLN A 551 23.02 -0.80 15.74
N ASN A 552 22.81 -1.38 14.54
CA ASN A 552 21.68 -2.30 14.30
C ASN A 552 21.84 -3.61 15.10
N GLU A 553 23.08 -4.05 15.26
CA GLU A 553 23.50 -5.23 15.98
C GLU A 553 23.39 -5.04 17.50
N LEU A 554 23.70 -3.83 18.00
CA LEU A 554 23.40 -3.43 19.39
C LEU A 554 21.89 -3.44 19.66
N ASP A 555 21.10 -2.80 18.79
CA ASP A 555 19.65 -2.74 18.93
C ASP A 555 19.02 -4.16 18.83
N SER A 556 19.63 -5.05 18.04
CA SER A 556 19.28 -6.47 17.97
C SER A 556 19.56 -7.21 19.29
N LEU A 557 20.75 -7.05 19.88
CA LEU A 557 21.09 -7.67 21.18
C LEU A 557 20.20 -7.12 22.32
N GLU A 558 19.91 -5.82 22.31
CA GLU A 558 19.00 -5.19 23.27
C GLU A 558 17.57 -5.73 23.13
N SER A 559 17.08 -5.96 21.90
CA SER A 559 15.78 -6.60 21.66
C SER A 559 15.68 -8.06 22.16
N MET A 560 16.81 -8.75 22.28
CA MET A 560 16.91 -10.11 22.85
C MET A 560 17.06 -10.11 24.38
N GLY A 561 17.08 -8.94 25.02
CA GLY A 561 17.13 -8.78 26.48
C GLY A 561 18.53 -8.46 27.04
N PHE A 562 19.56 -8.32 26.20
CA PHE A 562 20.90 -7.97 26.64
C PHE A 562 21.07 -6.44 26.68
N SER A 563 20.56 -5.80 27.74
CA SER A 563 20.53 -4.33 27.85
C SER A 563 21.89 -3.67 28.20
N ASP A 564 22.97 -4.42 28.42
CA ASP A 564 24.30 -3.82 28.62
C ASP A 564 24.94 -3.43 27.28
N ARG A 565 24.59 -2.22 26.83
CA ARG A 565 25.05 -1.65 25.56
C ARG A 565 26.57 -1.42 25.51
N ALA A 566 27.26 -1.35 26.66
CA ALA A 566 28.71 -1.20 26.71
C ALA A 566 29.42 -2.54 26.50
N LEU A 567 29.00 -3.59 27.21
CA LEU A 567 29.48 -4.95 27.04
C LEU A 567 29.20 -5.47 25.63
N ASN A 568 27.99 -5.25 25.11
CA ASN A 568 27.61 -5.63 23.75
C ASN A 568 28.50 -4.97 22.69
N LEU A 569 28.84 -3.68 22.85
CA LEU A 569 29.73 -2.96 21.92
C LEU A 569 31.15 -3.54 21.95
N GLU A 570 31.66 -3.95 23.11
CA GLU A 570 32.97 -4.59 23.22
C GLU A 570 32.99 -5.99 22.58
N LEU A 571 31.94 -6.79 22.79
CA LEU A 571 31.79 -8.09 22.12
C LEU A 571 31.65 -7.95 20.61
N LEU A 572 30.84 -7.00 20.12
CA LEU A 572 30.70 -6.73 18.68
C LEU A 572 32.00 -6.20 18.07
N LYS A 573 32.82 -5.42 18.79
CA LYS A 573 34.18 -5.06 18.36
C LYS A 573 35.08 -6.29 18.24
N ASN A 574 35.10 -7.15 19.25
CA ASN A 574 35.95 -8.35 19.29
C ASN A 574 35.56 -9.37 18.22
N TYR A 575 34.26 -9.51 17.92
CA TYR A 575 33.72 -10.40 16.88
C TYR A 575 33.40 -9.70 15.55
N LYS A 576 33.86 -8.45 15.35
CA LYS A 576 33.72 -7.64 14.12
C LYS A 576 32.27 -7.45 13.62
N GLY A 577 31.29 -7.55 14.52
CA GLY A 577 29.85 -7.46 14.20
C GLY A 577 29.10 -8.79 14.19
N ASP A 578 29.76 -9.93 14.45
CA ASP A 578 29.06 -11.21 14.53
C ASP A 578 28.22 -11.32 15.82
N VAL A 579 26.93 -11.02 15.67
CA VAL A 579 25.90 -11.13 16.72
C VAL A 579 25.79 -12.54 17.27
N SER A 580 26.03 -13.58 16.46
CA SER A 580 25.93 -14.98 16.89
C SER A 580 27.06 -15.36 17.84
N LEU A 581 28.28 -14.87 17.58
CA LEU A 581 29.41 -15.06 18.49
C LEU A 581 29.27 -14.22 19.76
N ALA A 582 28.75 -12.98 19.66
CA ALA A 582 28.42 -12.16 20.82
C ALA A 582 27.37 -12.85 21.71
N LEU A 583 26.27 -13.35 21.14
CA LEU A 583 25.23 -14.11 21.87
C LEU A 583 25.80 -15.36 22.56
N ASN A 584 26.63 -16.15 21.86
CA ASN A 584 27.26 -17.33 22.45
C ASN A 584 28.22 -17.00 23.61
N HIS A 585 28.72 -15.76 23.70
CA HIS A 585 29.53 -15.28 24.84
C HIS A 585 28.67 -14.64 25.95
N LEU A 586 27.45 -14.18 25.64
CA LEU A 586 26.48 -13.64 26.61
C LEU A 586 25.59 -14.72 27.25
N LEU A 587 25.62 -15.95 26.71
CA LEU A 587 24.85 -17.11 27.17
C LEU A 587 25.69 -18.15 27.95
N GLN A 588 26.90 -17.77 28.39
CA GLN A 588 27.81 -18.57 29.23
C GLN A 588 27.92 -17.99 30.64
#